data_AF-A0A0D6LKA1-F1
#
_entry.id   AF-A0A0D6LKA1-F1
#
_cell.length_a   1.000
_cell.length_b   1.000
_cell.length_c   1.000
_cell.angle_alpha   90.00
_cell.angle_beta   90.00
_cell.angle_gamma   90.00
#
_symmetry.space_group_name_H-M   'P 1'
#
loop_
_entity.id
_entity.type
_entity.pdbx_description
1 polymer ?
#
loop_
_entity_poly.entity_id
_entity_poly.type
_entity_poly.pdbx_seq_one_letter_code
_entity_poly.pdbx_strand_id
1 'polypeptide(L)'
;MVGIFYRKLYETFVEAIDAVDNGIPQYDGIPRYQMCGGLSGRVGHLNPHWNEVDPNPDERFQQAMELVGGKYLPYGEFESSVSYLANVWWPAREIVEKAIDEAPQVDKSGRILYISAGGVPWKEHFFELEEEKGLASRRMTYIIYEDSSSGTYRIQAIPNNRLSTFDNRMPLPRAWRGLRDDELSGVSGIDGCIFTHMTGFIGGNKTLEGAVEMARKAIEIGDAEVCL
;
A
#
# COMPACT_ATOMS: atom_id res chain seq x y z
N MET A 1 0.91 -1.28 22.66
CA MET A 1 1.60 -0.24 21.86
C MET A 1 3.06 -0.63 21.59
N VAL A 2 3.95 -0.67 22.58
CA VAL A 2 5.38 -1.02 22.38
C VAL A 2 5.59 -2.37 21.67
N GLY A 3 4.84 -3.41 22.05
CA GLY A 3 4.94 -4.72 21.40
C GLY A 3 4.48 -4.75 19.93
N ILE A 4 3.53 -3.89 19.54
CA ILE A 4 3.08 -3.80 18.13
C ILE A 4 4.19 -3.15 17.31
N PHE A 5 4.72 -2.02 17.80
CA PHE A 5 5.84 -1.33 17.17
C PHE A 5 7.07 -2.20 17.02
N TYR A 6 7.45 -2.92 18.07
CA TYR A 6 8.60 -3.82 18.05
C TYR A 6 8.44 -4.90 16.99
N ARG A 7 7.30 -5.61 16.97
CA ARG A 7 7.05 -6.66 15.97
C ARG A 7 7.05 -6.08 14.57
N LYS A 8 6.39 -4.93 14.39
CA LYS A 8 6.30 -4.30 13.08
C LYS A 8 7.67 -3.86 12.56
N LEU A 9 8.48 -3.22 13.41
CA LEU A 9 9.85 -2.85 13.06
C LEU A 9 10.70 -4.08 12.74
N TYR A 10 10.55 -5.17 13.51
CA TYR A 10 11.24 -6.41 13.21
C TYR A 10 10.84 -6.93 11.83
N GLU A 11 9.55 -7.15 11.59
CA GLU A 11 9.01 -7.64 10.31
C GLU A 11 9.42 -6.78 9.10
N THR A 12 9.39 -5.45 9.22
CA THR A 12 9.62 -4.56 8.07
C THR A 12 11.09 -4.17 7.87
N PHE A 13 11.95 -4.35 8.87
CA PHE A 13 13.33 -3.86 8.82
C PHE A 13 14.34 -4.93 9.25
N VAL A 14 14.16 -5.55 10.43
CA VAL A 14 15.18 -6.44 11.02
C VAL A 14 15.15 -7.84 10.43
N GLU A 15 13.97 -8.39 10.10
CA GLU A 15 13.79 -9.78 9.67
C GLU A 15 14.69 -10.14 8.48
N ALA A 16 14.71 -9.31 7.44
CA ALA A 16 15.56 -9.56 6.27
C ALA A 16 17.06 -9.48 6.59
N ILE A 17 17.47 -8.61 7.53
CA ILE A 17 18.87 -8.49 7.95
C ILE A 17 19.28 -9.75 8.72
N ASP A 18 18.46 -10.17 9.67
CA ASP A 18 18.66 -11.35 10.52
C ASP A 18 18.70 -12.63 9.67
N ALA A 19 17.78 -12.78 8.72
CA ALA A 19 17.77 -13.91 7.80
C ALA A 19 19.05 -13.98 6.96
N VAL A 20 19.53 -12.85 6.42
CA VAL A 20 20.77 -12.79 5.64
C VAL A 20 21.99 -13.14 6.48
N ASP A 21 22.10 -12.61 7.70
CA ASP A 21 23.21 -12.88 8.61
C ASP A 21 23.28 -14.37 9.01
N ASN A 22 22.12 -14.99 9.21
CA ASN A 22 22.01 -16.42 9.51
C ASN A 22 22.04 -17.33 8.27
N GLY A 23 22.28 -16.80 7.08
CA GLY A 23 22.38 -17.58 5.84
C GLY A 23 21.07 -18.23 5.38
N ILE A 24 19.92 -17.68 5.78
CA ILE A 24 18.60 -18.16 5.37
C ILE A 24 18.28 -17.64 3.97
N PRO A 25 17.98 -18.52 2.99
CA PRO A 25 17.61 -18.07 1.65
C PRO A 25 16.23 -17.42 1.65
N GLN A 26 16.05 -16.36 0.85
CA GLN A 26 14.79 -15.62 0.76
C GLN A 26 13.65 -16.45 0.13
N TYR A 27 13.97 -17.44 -0.69
CA TYR A 27 13.02 -18.33 -1.35
C TYR A 27 13.67 -19.69 -1.62
N ASP A 28 12.85 -20.70 -1.83
CA ASP A 28 13.30 -22.01 -2.28
C ASP A 28 13.63 -22.01 -3.77
N GLY A 29 14.72 -22.65 -4.17
CA GLY A 29 15.10 -22.85 -5.58
C GLY A 29 15.90 -21.70 -6.20
N ILE A 30 15.78 -21.52 -7.52
CA ILE A 30 16.54 -20.52 -8.30
C ILE A 30 15.63 -19.31 -8.58
N PRO A 31 16.05 -18.07 -8.23
CA PRO A 31 15.24 -16.89 -8.49
C PRO A 31 15.12 -16.63 -9.99
N ARG A 32 14.04 -15.94 -10.39
CA ARG A 32 13.95 -15.39 -11.75
C ARG A 32 14.89 -14.21 -11.99
N TYR A 33 15.25 -13.48 -10.94
CA TYR A 33 16.18 -12.35 -10.98
C TYR A 33 16.84 -12.16 -9.61
N GLN A 34 18.08 -11.68 -9.60
CA GLN A 34 18.80 -11.36 -8.37
C GLN A 34 18.63 -9.88 -8.05
N MET A 35 18.19 -9.56 -6.83
CA MET A 35 18.25 -8.19 -6.31
C MET A 35 19.55 -8.01 -5.52
N CYS A 36 20.53 -7.32 -6.11
CA CYS A 36 21.68 -6.82 -5.36
C CYS A 36 21.30 -5.46 -4.76
N GLY A 37 21.04 -5.36 -3.45
CA GLY A 37 20.83 -4.03 -2.86
C GLY A 37 19.93 -3.90 -1.64
N GLY A 38 19.64 -4.98 -0.90
CA GLY A 38 19.12 -4.82 0.47
C GLY A 38 20.12 -4.06 1.36
N LEU A 39 19.68 -3.62 2.54
CA LEU A 39 20.53 -2.87 3.47
C LEU A 39 21.87 -3.58 3.76
N SER A 40 21.85 -4.89 4.01
CA SER A 40 23.07 -5.69 4.21
C SER A 40 24.03 -5.63 3.02
N GLY A 41 23.51 -5.63 1.79
CA GLY A 41 24.33 -5.49 0.59
C GLY A 41 24.92 -4.08 0.44
N ARG A 42 24.14 -3.04 0.73
CA ARG A 42 24.64 -1.64 0.73
C ARG A 42 25.71 -1.39 1.78
N VAL A 43 25.53 -1.94 2.98
CA VAL A 43 26.57 -1.95 4.02
C VAL A 43 27.79 -2.73 3.54
N GLY A 44 27.59 -3.88 2.90
CA GLY A 44 28.66 -4.68 2.32
C GLY A 44 29.51 -3.93 1.27
N HIS A 45 28.91 -3.03 0.48
CA HIS A 45 29.63 -2.18 -0.48
C HIS A 45 30.54 -1.13 0.18
N LEU A 46 30.38 -0.88 1.48
CA LEU A 46 31.26 0.02 2.22
C LEU A 46 32.52 -0.71 2.75
N ASN A 47 32.57 -2.04 2.66
CA ASN A 47 33.77 -2.78 3.04
C ASN A 47 34.96 -2.36 2.17
N PRO A 48 36.19 -2.37 2.72
CA PRO A 48 37.40 -2.17 1.94
C PRO A 48 37.43 -3.06 0.70
N HIS A 49 37.64 -2.47 -0.47
CA HIS A 49 37.78 -3.25 -1.69
C HIS A 49 39.14 -3.96 -1.72
N TRP A 50 39.17 -5.14 -2.35
CA TRP A 50 40.36 -5.98 -2.43
C TRP A 50 41.58 -5.31 -3.09
N ASN A 51 41.36 -4.26 -3.87
CA ASN A 51 42.35 -3.50 -4.63
C ASN A 51 42.59 -2.08 -4.10
N GLU A 52 42.10 -1.75 -2.90
CA GLU A 52 42.42 -0.48 -2.23
C GLU A 52 43.79 -0.56 -1.54
N VAL A 53 44.54 0.55 -1.59
CA VAL A 53 45.82 0.68 -0.88
C VAL A 53 45.55 1.33 0.48
N ASP A 54 45.99 0.68 1.55
CA ASP A 54 45.86 1.13 2.94
C ASP A 54 44.45 1.63 3.32
N PRO A 55 43.37 0.86 3.06
CA PRO A 55 42.02 1.28 3.43
C PRO A 55 41.88 1.37 4.95
N ASN A 56 41.10 2.34 5.44
CA ASN A 56 40.79 2.50 6.85
C ASN A 56 39.43 1.85 7.21
N PRO A 57 39.41 0.67 7.87
CA PRO A 57 38.15 0.00 8.20
C PRO A 57 37.28 0.79 9.18
N ASP A 58 37.87 1.55 10.10
CA ASP A 58 37.11 2.34 11.08
C ASP A 58 36.34 3.47 10.39
N GLU A 59 36.91 4.07 9.36
CA GLU A 59 36.21 5.07 8.54
C GLU A 59 35.02 4.45 7.80
N ARG A 60 35.21 3.26 7.20
CA ARG A 60 34.13 2.51 6.54
C ARG A 60 33.01 2.14 7.52
N PHE A 61 33.37 1.74 8.73
CA PHE A 61 32.41 1.45 9.78
C PHE A 61 31.59 2.68 10.16
N GLN A 62 32.22 3.86 10.28
CA GLN A 62 31.49 5.11 10.52
C GLN A 62 30.53 5.45 9.36
N GLN A 63 30.95 5.23 8.11
CA GLN A 63 30.07 5.42 6.95
C GLN A 63 28.86 4.46 6.98
N ALA A 64 29.07 3.21 7.40
CA ALA A 64 27.98 2.24 7.55
C ALA A 64 27.03 2.60 8.69
N MET A 65 27.57 3.05 9.83
CA MET A 65 26.76 3.58 10.94
C MET A 65 25.94 4.79 10.51
N GLU A 66 26.49 5.65 9.67
CA GLU A 66 25.76 6.81 9.14
C GLU A 66 24.64 6.39 8.18
N LEU A 67 24.90 5.45 7.27
CA LEU A 67 23.89 4.91 6.35
C LEU A 67 22.71 4.29 7.11
N VAL A 68 22.99 3.47 8.12
CA VAL A 68 21.96 2.74 8.86
C VAL A 68 21.30 3.63 9.92
N GLY A 69 22.10 4.35 10.70
CA GLY A 69 21.68 5.08 11.89
C GLY A 69 21.36 6.55 11.66
N GLY A 70 22.00 7.24 10.71
CA GLY A 70 21.69 8.65 10.40
C GLY A 70 22.15 9.66 11.45
N LYS A 71 23.31 9.44 12.10
CA LYS A 71 23.81 10.31 13.18
C LYS A 71 23.96 11.79 12.76
N TYR A 72 24.24 12.06 11.49
CA TYR A 72 24.47 13.40 10.95
C TYR A 72 23.55 13.77 9.77
N LEU A 73 22.84 12.81 9.18
CA LEU A 73 21.86 13.00 8.12
C LEU A 73 20.43 12.74 8.63
N PRO A 74 19.46 13.61 8.31
CA PRO A 74 18.09 13.53 8.84
C PRO A 74 17.26 12.28 8.44
N TYR A 75 17.87 11.27 7.80
CA TYR A 75 17.17 10.11 7.22
C TYR A 75 18.01 8.83 7.19
N GLY A 76 18.64 8.42 8.30
CA GLY A 76 19.20 7.06 8.43
C GLY A 76 18.11 6.00 8.22
N GLU A 77 18.43 4.84 7.67
CA GLU A 77 17.40 3.84 7.30
C GLU A 77 16.62 3.32 8.52
N PHE A 78 17.30 3.07 9.64
CA PHE A 78 16.66 2.63 10.88
C PHE A 78 15.78 3.73 11.47
N GLU A 79 16.31 4.94 11.64
CA GLU A 79 15.56 6.07 12.20
C GLU A 79 14.36 6.45 11.32
N SER A 80 14.53 6.41 10.00
CA SER A 80 13.44 6.64 9.04
C SER A 80 12.35 5.58 9.18
N SER A 81 12.72 4.32 9.36
CA SER A 81 11.77 3.22 9.56
C SER A 81 10.98 3.40 10.86
N VAL A 82 11.66 3.69 11.98
CA VAL A 82 11.03 3.96 13.27
C VAL A 82 10.10 5.18 13.18
N SER A 83 10.60 6.28 12.60
CA SER A 83 9.84 7.52 12.44
C SER A 83 8.62 7.34 11.55
N TYR A 84 8.74 6.62 10.43
CA TYR A 84 7.62 6.28 9.56
C TYR A 84 6.57 5.45 10.30
N LEU A 85 7.00 4.42 11.04
CA LEU A 85 6.07 3.60 11.82
C LEU A 85 5.32 4.43 12.87
N ALA A 86 6.01 5.34 13.55
CA ALA A 86 5.45 6.16 14.62
C ALA A 86 4.54 7.27 14.14
N ASN A 87 4.96 7.99 13.11
CA ASN A 87 4.35 9.25 12.70
C ASN A 87 3.41 9.10 11.50
N VAL A 88 3.50 8.00 10.74
CA VAL A 88 2.72 7.79 9.52
C VAL A 88 1.89 6.51 9.59
N TRP A 89 2.53 5.35 9.79
CA TRP A 89 1.82 4.06 9.76
C TRP A 89 0.89 3.91 10.96
N TRP A 90 1.32 4.19 12.18
CA TRP A 90 0.47 3.97 13.35
C TRP A 90 -0.77 4.88 13.41
N PRO A 91 -0.66 6.21 13.18
CA PRO A 91 -1.83 7.09 13.14
C PRO A 91 -2.83 6.73 12.02
N ALA A 92 -2.36 6.12 10.93
CA ALA A 92 -3.22 5.66 9.84
C ALA A 92 -4.28 4.66 10.31
N ARG A 93 -3.99 3.86 11.34
CA ARG A 93 -4.93 2.84 11.85
C ARG A 93 -6.25 3.46 12.28
N GLU A 94 -6.22 4.55 13.04
CA GLU A 94 -7.42 5.23 13.54
C GLU A 94 -8.29 5.75 12.38
N ILE A 95 -7.64 6.29 11.34
CA ILE A 95 -8.34 6.80 10.14
C ILE A 95 -9.02 5.64 9.39
N VAL A 96 -8.34 4.51 9.23
CA VAL A 96 -8.88 3.33 8.54
C VAL A 96 -10.01 2.69 9.34
N GLU A 97 -9.85 2.59 10.66
CA GLU A 97 -10.89 2.08 11.55
C GLU A 97 -12.14 2.95 11.48
N LYS A 98 -11.99 4.27 11.53
CA LYS A 98 -13.09 5.20 11.35
C LYS A 98 -13.77 5.02 9.99
N ALA A 99 -13.01 4.89 8.91
CA ALA A 99 -13.56 4.67 7.57
C ALA A 99 -14.35 3.36 7.46
N ILE A 100 -13.93 2.30 8.16
CA ILE A 100 -14.67 1.01 8.24
C ILE A 100 -15.99 1.19 9.00
N ASP A 101 -15.96 1.90 10.13
CA ASP A 101 -17.14 2.10 10.98
C ASP A 101 -18.16 3.04 10.31
N GLU A 102 -17.70 4.02 9.53
CA GLU A 102 -18.52 4.98 8.77
C GLU A 102 -18.95 4.45 7.38
N ALA A 103 -18.47 3.30 6.93
CA ALA A 103 -18.81 2.73 5.62
C ALA A 103 -20.33 2.68 5.32
N PRO A 104 -21.23 2.32 6.26
CA PRO A 104 -22.68 2.34 6.03
C PRO A 104 -23.27 3.74 5.77
N GLN A 105 -22.56 4.80 6.16
CA GLN A 105 -22.96 6.21 5.98
C GLN A 105 -22.53 6.71 4.60
N VAL A 106 -21.40 6.21 4.08
CA VAL A 106 -20.94 6.46 2.70
C VAL A 106 -21.88 5.79 1.71
N ASP A 107 -22.18 4.51 1.95
CA ASP A 107 -23.12 3.75 1.15
C ASP A 107 -23.86 2.70 1.98
N LYS A 108 -25.17 2.56 1.73
CA LYS A 108 -26.04 1.65 2.49
C LYS A 108 -25.62 0.19 2.40
N SER A 109 -24.88 -0.22 1.35
CA SER A 109 -24.35 -1.59 1.26
C SER A 109 -23.26 -1.87 2.30
N GLY A 110 -22.60 -0.83 2.84
CA GLY A 110 -21.42 -0.96 3.68
C GLY A 110 -20.19 -1.51 2.94
N ARG A 111 -20.24 -1.62 1.60
CA ARG A 111 -19.16 -2.16 0.77
C ARG A 111 -18.18 -1.09 0.26
N ILE A 112 -18.48 0.17 0.49
CA ILE A 112 -17.69 1.32 0.02
C ILE A 112 -17.18 2.07 1.24
N LEU A 113 -15.87 2.22 1.34
CA LEU A 113 -15.22 3.00 2.39
C LEU A 113 -14.77 4.34 1.83
N TYR A 114 -14.83 5.38 2.66
CA TYR A 114 -14.23 6.67 2.35
C TYR A 114 -13.15 7.00 3.37
N ILE A 115 -11.93 7.22 2.90
CA ILE A 115 -10.82 7.70 3.70
C ILE A 115 -10.67 9.19 3.42
N SER A 116 -10.94 10.01 4.44
CA SER A 116 -10.97 11.46 4.33
C SER A 116 -9.62 12.11 4.05
N ALA A 117 -8.52 11.38 4.24
CA ALA A 117 -7.16 11.85 3.98
C ALA A 117 -6.50 11.03 2.87
N GLY A 118 -6.04 11.71 1.82
CA GLY A 118 -5.21 11.11 0.78
C GLY A 118 -3.87 10.60 1.32
N GLY A 119 -3.34 9.55 0.69
CA GLY A 119 -1.99 9.03 1.01
C GLY A 119 -1.89 8.18 2.28
N VAL A 120 -3.00 7.92 2.98
CA VAL A 120 -3.03 7.04 4.16
C VAL A 120 -2.62 5.61 3.77
N PRO A 121 -1.63 4.99 4.46
CA PRO A 121 -1.20 3.62 4.20
C PRO A 121 -2.24 2.60 4.72
N TRP A 122 -3.36 2.48 4.01
CA TRP A 122 -4.56 1.81 4.52
C TRP A 122 -4.52 0.28 4.45
N LYS A 123 -3.79 -0.30 3.49
CA LYS A 123 -3.93 -1.73 3.11
C LYS A 123 -3.80 -2.69 4.26
N GLU A 124 -2.68 -2.61 4.97
CA GLU A 124 -2.40 -3.52 6.08
C GLU A 124 -3.42 -3.36 7.20
N HIS A 125 -3.64 -2.12 7.66
CA HIS A 125 -4.63 -1.84 8.70
C HIS A 125 -6.03 -2.31 8.34
N PHE A 126 -6.43 -2.15 7.08
CA PHE A 126 -7.73 -2.62 6.61
C PHE A 126 -7.88 -4.14 6.78
N PHE A 127 -6.89 -4.93 6.36
CA PHE A 127 -6.98 -6.39 6.46
C PHE A 127 -6.93 -6.86 7.92
N GLU A 128 -6.08 -6.26 8.76
CA GLU A 128 -6.04 -6.56 10.19
C GLU A 128 -7.38 -6.25 10.86
N LEU A 129 -7.93 -5.05 10.63
CA LEU A 129 -9.19 -4.62 11.21
C LEU A 129 -10.38 -5.44 10.70
N GLU A 130 -10.38 -5.84 9.42
CA GLU A 130 -11.42 -6.70 8.87
C GLU A 130 -11.43 -8.07 9.55
N GLU A 131 -10.27 -8.66 9.79
CA GLU A 131 -10.11 -9.92 10.51
C GLU A 131 -10.49 -9.76 12.00
N GLU A 132 -9.91 -8.78 12.70
CA GLU A 132 -10.15 -8.52 14.12
C GLU A 132 -11.62 -8.26 14.45
N LYS A 133 -12.33 -7.52 13.59
CA LYS A 133 -13.75 -7.19 13.77
C LYS A 133 -14.69 -8.22 13.13
N GLY A 134 -14.18 -9.27 12.50
CA GLY A 134 -14.99 -10.31 11.86
C GLY A 134 -15.86 -9.80 10.71
N LEU A 135 -15.35 -8.88 9.89
CA LEU A 135 -16.11 -8.14 8.88
C LEU A 135 -16.05 -8.74 7.47
N ALA A 136 -15.45 -9.92 7.30
CA ALA A 136 -15.33 -10.58 6.00
C ALA A 136 -16.68 -10.74 5.26
N SER A 137 -17.77 -10.95 6.00
CA SER A 137 -19.13 -11.08 5.44
C SER A 137 -19.67 -9.78 4.83
N ARG A 138 -19.14 -8.61 5.21
CA ARG A 138 -19.54 -7.32 4.62
C ARG A 138 -19.09 -7.19 3.17
N ARG A 139 -18.11 -7.99 2.72
CA ARG A 139 -17.58 -7.96 1.34
C ARG A 139 -17.21 -6.53 0.89
N MET A 140 -16.52 -5.80 1.77
CA MET A 140 -16.00 -4.47 1.44
C MET A 140 -15.20 -4.54 0.14
N THR A 141 -15.56 -3.70 -0.83
CA THR A 141 -15.17 -3.86 -2.23
C THR A 141 -14.30 -2.72 -2.73
N TYR A 142 -14.63 -1.48 -2.36
CA TYR A 142 -13.94 -0.29 -2.85
C TYR A 142 -13.56 0.64 -1.71
N ILE A 143 -12.41 1.29 -1.85
CA ILE A 143 -11.98 2.42 -1.01
C ILE A 143 -11.90 3.66 -1.89
N ILE A 144 -12.47 4.74 -1.39
CA ILE A 144 -12.43 6.06 -2.00
C ILE A 144 -11.58 6.97 -1.14
N TYR A 145 -10.71 7.76 -1.78
CA TYR A 145 -9.90 8.77 -1.12
C TYR A 145 -9.60 9.92 -2.07
N GLU A 146 -9.40 11.11 -1.52
CA GLU A 146 -8.96 12.26 -2.29
C GLU A 146 -7.47 12.13 -2.63
N ASP A 147 -7.12 12.39 -3.88
CA ASP A 147 -5.75 12.61 -4.31
C ASP A 147 -5.36 14.06 -3.98
N SER A 148 -4.62 14.22 -2.88
CA SER A 148 -4.19 15.52 -2.36
C SER A 148 -3.42 16.38 -3.36
N SER A 149 -2.87 15.81 -4.44
CA SER A 149 -2.15 16.55 -5.48
C SER A 149 -3.07 17.20 -6.51
N SER A 150 -4.25 16.62 -6.74
CA SER A 150 -5.18 17.04 -7.80
C SER A 150 -6.54 17.50 -7.29
N GLY A 151 -6.88 17.23 -6.03
CA GLY A 151 -8.22 17.48 -5.48
C GLY A 151 -9.29 16.58 -6.10
N THR A 152 -8.88 15.49 -6.76
CA THR A 152 -9.78 14.53 -7.41
C THR A 152 -9.87 13.26 -6.59
N TYR A 153 -10.91 12.46 -6.82
CA TYR A 153 -11.17 11.26 -6.01
C TYR A 153 -10.74 10.00 -6.75
N ARG A 154 -10.06 9.13 -6.03
CA ARG A 154 -9.68 7.79 -6.50
C ARG A 154 -10.67 6.77 -5.98
N ILE A 155 -10.96 5.78 -6.81
CA ILE A 155 -11.74 4.60 -6.43
C ILE A 155 -10.81 3.42 -6.63
N GLN A 156 -10.42 2.77 -5.55
CA GLN A 156 -9.49 1.65 -5.58
C GLN A 156 -10.23 0.37 -5.18
N ALA A 157 -10.11 -0.66 -6.01
CA ALA A 157 -10.61 -1.99 -5.68
C ALA A 157 -9.77 -2.60 -4.55
N ILE A 158 -10.44 -3.16 -3.55
CA ILE A 158 -9.78 -3.85 -2.44
C ILE A 158 -9.26 -5.21 -2.95
N PRO A 159 -7.97 -5.55 -2.71
CA PRO A 159 -7.42 -6.84 -3.11
C PRO A 159 -8.03 -8.00 -2.31
N ASN A 160 -7.89 -9.23 -2.80
CA ASN A 160 -8.33 -10.42 -2.05
C ASN A 160 -7.43 -10.71 -0.83
N ASN A 161 -6.17 -10.28 -0.87
CA ASN A 161 -5.25 -10.37 0.25
C ASN A 161 -4.25 -9.21 0.26
N ARG A 162 -3.62 -8.97 1.42
CA ARG A 162 -2.67 -7.85 1.63
C ARG A 162 -1.45 -7.84 0.71
N LEU A 163 -1.04 -9.00 0.19
CA LEU A 163 0.14 -9.17 -0.66
C LEU A 163 -0.17 -9.04 -2.16
N SER A 164 -1.45 -9.12 -2.54
CA SER A 164 -1.87 -9.08 -3.92
C SER A 164 -2.14 -7.65 -4.37
N THR A 165 -1.52 -7.26 -5.47
CA THR A 165 -1.75 -5.96 -6.11
C THR A 165 -2.69 -6.03 -7.31
N PHE A 166 -2.83 -7.23 -7.91
CA PHE A 166 -3.59 -7.42 -9.15
C PHE A 166 -4.82 -8.32 -9.01
N ASP A 167 -4.94 -9.06 -7.92
CA ASP A 167 -6.10 -9.89 -7.62
C ASP A 167 -7.06 -9.14 -6.68
N ASN A 168 -8.11 -8.56 -7.27
CA ASN A 168 -9.07 -7.70 -6.57
C ASN A 168 -10.41 -8.40 -6.36
N ARG A 169 -11.06 -8.12 -5.22
CA ARG A 169 -12.39 -8.65 -4.87
C ARG A 169 -13.40 -8.40 -5.98
N MET A 170 -13.35 -7.19 -6.54
CA MET A 170 -14.11 -6.79 -7.70
C MET A 170 -13.34 -5.66 -8.39
N PRO A 171 -12.64 -5.93 -9.49
CA PRO A 171 -12.08 -4.87 -10.32
C PRO A 171 -13.21 -4.08 -10.99
N LEU A 172 -12.96 -2.81 -11.31
CA LEU A 172 -13.89 -1.97 -12.05
C LEU A 172 -14.34 -2.63 -13.38
N PRO A 173 -15.58 -2.33 -13.85
CA PRO A 173 -16.20 -2.99 -15.00
C PRO A 173 -15.30 -3.06 -16.23
N ARG A 174 -15.31 -4.19 -16.93
CA ARG A 174 -14.47 -4.40 -18.12
C ARG A 174 -14.70 -3.32 -19.18
N ALA A 175 -15.94 -2.88 -19.35
CA ALA A 175 -16.31 -1.82 -20.29
C ALA A 175 -15.67 -0.45 -19.98
N TRP A 176 -15.21 -0.21 -18.74
CA TRP A 176 -14.59 1.05 -18.34
C TRP A 176 -13.07 1.05 -18.49
N ARG A 177 -12.45 -0.14 -18.49
CA ARG A 177 -10.99 -0.29 -18.38
C ARG A 177 -10.27 0.32 -19.58
N GLY A 178 -9.34 1.23 -19.30
CA GLY A 178 -8.60 1.96 -20.33
C GLY A 178 -9.27 3.25 -20.81
N LEU A 179 -10.56 3.44 -20.51
CA LEU A 179 -11.29 4.64 -20.89
C LEU A 179 -10.95 5.81 -19.96
N ARG A 180 -11.10 7.02 -20.50
CA ARG A 180 -10.79 8.28 -19.83
C ARG A 180 -11.84 9.34 -20.12
N ASP A 181 -11.92 10.34 -19.25
CA ASP A 181 -12.66 11.59 -19.44
C ASP A 181 -14.10 11.38 -19.98
N ASP A 182 -14.49 12.09 -21.04
CA ASP A 182 -15.86 12.07 -21.58
C ASP A 182 -16.26 10.70 -22.15
N GLU A 183 -15.31 9.93 -22.68
CA GLU A 183 -15.59 8.56 -23.17
C GLU A 183 -15.99 7.64 -22.01
N LEU A 184 -15.24 7.70 -20.90
CA LEU A 184 -15.58 6.95 -19.69
C LEU A 184 -16.89 7.47 -19.07
N SER A 185 -17.11 8.78 -19.08
CA SER A 185 -18.36 9.37 -18.55
C SER A 185 -19.57 8.92 -19.37
N GLY A 186 -19.46 8.87 -20.71
CA GLY A 186 -20.49 8.38 -21.60
C GLY A 186 -20.79 6.88 -21.43
N VAL A 187 -19.75 6.04 -21.34
CA VAL A 187 -19.93 4.58 -21.17
C VAL A 187 -20.44 4.22 -19.78
N SER A 188 -19.95 4.90 -18.74
CA SER A 188 -20.38 4.67 -17.36
C SER A 188 -21.73 5.34 -17.06
N GLY A 189 -22.13 6.36 -17.81
CA GLY A 189 -23.28 7.21 -17.50
C GLY A 189 -23.11 8.01 -16.22
N ILE A 190 -21.85 8.31 -15.84
CA ILE A 190 -21.49 9.04 -14.63
C ILE A 190 -20.61 10.22 -15.05
N ASP A 191 -21.01 11.43 -14.68
CA ASP A 191 -20.28 12.62 -15.05
C ASP A 191 -18.95 12.74 -14.29
N GLY A 192 -18.00 13.43 -14.91
CA GLY A 192 -16.74 13.81 -14.26
C GLY A 192 -15.75 12.66 -14.06
N CYS A 193 -15.93 11.53 -14.75
CA CYS A 193 -14.93 10.47 -14.76
C CYS A 193 -13.59 10.98 -15.32
N ILE A 194 -12.48 10.49 -14.76
CA ILE A 194 -11.11 10.87 -15.18
C ILE A 194 -10.45 9.71 -15.91
N PHE A 195 -10.43 8.52 -15.31
CA PHE A 195 -9.89 7.32 -15.93
C PHE A 195 -10.30 6.05 -15.19
N THR A 196 -10.13 4.90 -15.85
CA THR A 196 -10.07 3.58 -15.21
C THR A 196 -8.84 2.83 -15.73
N HIS A 197 -8.02 2.27 -14.85
CA HIS A 197 -6.84 1.49 -15.25
C HIS A 197 -7.22 0.25 -16.06
N MET A 198 -6.34 -0.21 -16.97
CA MET A 198 -6.57 -1.36 -17.85
C MET A 198 -6.95 -2.66 -17.11
N THR A 199 -6.44 -2.84 -15.89
CA THR A 199 -6.77 -4.02 -15.06
C THR A 199 -8.02 -3.80 -14.20
N GLY A 200 -8.54 -2.58 -14.11
CA GLY A 200 -9.69 -2.21 -13.28
C GLY A 200 -9.39 -2.04 -11.79
N PHE A 201 -8.13 -2.10 -11.36
CA PHE A 201 -7.78 -1.99 -9.93
C PHE A 201 -8.02 -0.59 -9.34
N ILE A 202 -8.00 0.45 -10.18
CA ILE A 202 -8.19 1.83 -9.76
C ILE A 202 -8.85 2.64 -10.87
N GLY A 203 -9.66 3.62 -10.49
CA GLY A 203 -10.17 4.67 -11.34
C GLY A 203 -10.24 6.00 -10.60
N GLY A 204 -10.83 7.01 -11.23
CA GLY A 204 -11.05 8.28 -10.56
C GLY A 204 -12.15 9.14 -11.15
N ASN A 205 -12.66 10.03 -10.31
CA ASN A 205 -13.70 11.01 -10.63
C ASN A 205 -13.30 12.37 -10.06
N LYS A 206 -13.82 13.46 -10.64
CA LYS A 206 -13.62 14.82 -10.17
C LYS A 206 -14.29 15.09 -8.82
N THR A 207 -15.37 14.39 -8.49
CA THR A 207 -16.13 14.60 -7.23
C THR A 207 -16.21 13.33 -6.40
N LEU A 208 -16.44 13.50 -5.08
CA LEU A 208 -16.64 12.38 -4.17
C LEU A 208 -17.91 11.62 -4.53
N GLU A 209 -18.98 12.35 -4.84
CA GLU A 209 -20.27 11.80 -5.22
C GLU A 209 -20.13 10.95 -6.49
N GLY A 210 -19.43 11.46 -7.50
CA GLY A 210 -19.16 10.71 -8.74
C GLY A 210 -18.31 9.47 -8.48
N ALA A 211 -17.35 9.53 -7.56
CA ALA A 211 -16.56 8.38 -7.17
C ALA A 211 -17.39 7.29 -6.46
N VAL A 212 -18.29 7.71 -5.57
CA VAL A 212 -19.24 6.80 -4.89
C VAL A 212 -20.21 6.19 -5.90
N GLU A 213 -20.75 6.96 -6.84
CA GLU A 213 -21.62 6.43 -7.91
C GLU A 213 -20.89 5.44 -8.82
N MET A 214 -19.62 5.69 -9.16
CA MET A 214 -18.81 4.74 -9.90
C MET A 214 -18.64 3.43 -9.13
N ALA A 215 -18.34 3.49 -7.83
CA ALA A 215 -18.23 2.30 -6.99
C ALA A 215 -19.57 1.55 -6.87
N ARG A 216 -20.69 2.25 -6.69
CA ARG A 216 -22.04 1.67 -6.66
C ARG A 216 -22.37 0.91 -7.93
N LYS A 217 -22.22 1.57 -9.08
CA LYS A 217 -22.51 0.98 -10.39
C LYS A 217 -21.57 -0.17 -10.73
N ALA A 218 -20.32 -0.08 -10.31
CA ALA A 218 -19.37 -1.19 -10.43
C ALA A 218 -19.78 -2.42 -9.61
N ILE A 219 -20.29 -2.21 -8.37
CA ILE A 219 -20.84 -3.28 -7.54
C ILE A 219 -22.06 -3.92 -8.21
N GLU A 220 -23.00 -3.11 -8.72
CA GLU A 220 -24.20 -3.59 -9.39
C GLU A 220 -23.87 -4.48 -10.61
N ILE A 221 -22.96 -4.00 -11.48
CA ILE A 221 -22.52 -4.77 -12.66
C ILE A 221 -21.81 -6.06 -12.24
N GLY A 222 -20.91 -6.00 -11.25
CA GLY A 222 -20.16 -7.17 -10.79
C GLY A 222 -21.04 -8.22 -10.12
N ASP A 223 -22.03 -7.81 -9.32
CA ASP A 223 -22.97 -8.74 -8.70
C ASP A 223 -23.90 -9.39 -9.74
N ALA A 224 -24.25 -8.68 -10.82
CA ALA A 224 -25.01 -9.24 -11.94
C ALA A 224 -24.20 -10.27 -12.75
N GLU A 225 -22.89 -10.04 -12.95
CA GLU A 225 -22.00 -10.98 -13.64
C GLU A 225 -21.78 -12.29 -12.86
N VAL A 226 -21.87 -12.27 -11.53
CA VAL A 226 -21.73 -13.46 -10.66
C VAL A 226 -23.02 -14.29 -10.60
N CYS A 227 -24.18 -13.69 -10.89
CA CYS A 227 -25.48 -14.38 -10.88
C CYS A 227 -25.83 -15.09 -12.20
N LEU A 228 -24.99 -14.98 -13.24
CA LEU A 228 -25.11 -15.63 -14.54
C LEU A 228 -24.18 -16.86 -14.64
#